data_AF-U2ENJ2-F1
#
_entry.id   AF-U2ENJ2-F1
#
_cell.length_a   1.000
_cell.length_b   1.000
_cell.length_c   1.000
_cell.angle_alpha   90.00
_cell.angle_beta   90.00
_cell.angle_gamma   90.00
#
_symmetry.space_group_name_H-M   'P 1'
#
loop_
_entity.id
_entity.type
_entity.pdbx_description
1 polymer ?
#
loop_
_entity_poly.entity_id
_entity_poly.type
_entity_poly.pdbx_seq_one_letter_code
_entity_poly.pdbx_strand_id
1 'polypeptide(L)' 'MQDLTPTSPLSHAPELRELVIPFGDAGYVALYRHAPGDDAVYILAFRHQKEAGF' A
#
# COMPACT_ATOMS: atom_id res chain seq x y z
N MET A 1 22.34 22.00 -19.11
CA MET A 1 21.44 22.27 -17.97
C MET A 1 20.39 21.16 -18.00
N GLN A 2 20.59 20.08 -17.24
CA GLN A 2 19.60 19.02 -17.11
C GLN A 2 18.81 19.31 -15.84
N ASP A 3 17.49 19.42 -15.98
CA ASP A 3 16.54 19.62 -14.91
C ASP A 3 16.70 18.51 -13.86
N LEU A 4 17.18 18.87 -12.67
CA LEU A 4 17.03 18.04 -11.47
C LEU A 4 15.57 18.15 -11.04
N THR A 5 14.69 17.36 -11.65
CA THR A 5 13.37 17.12 -11.05
C THR A 5 13.65 16.49 -9.69
N PRO A 6 13.16 17.05 -8.57
CA PRO A 6 13.25 16.35 -7.31
C PRO A 6 12.42 15.09 -7.48
N THR A 7 13.10 13.95 -7.64
CA THR A 7 12.50 12.62 -7.45
C THR A 7 12.08 12.60 -6.00
N SER A 8 10.90 13.14 -5.71
CA SER A 8 10.23 12.84 -4.47
C SER A 8 10.23 11.31 -4.40
N PRO A 9 10.63 10.69 -3.28
CA PRO A 9 10.67 9.23 -3.17
C PRO A 9 9.29 8.59 -3.44
N LEU A 10 8.24 9.42 -3.48
CA LEU A 10 6.86 9.06 -3.82
C LEU A 10 6.53 9.18 -5.32
N SER A 11 7.31 9.90 -6.12
CA SER A 11 7.06 10.09 -7.57
C SER A 11 7.23 8.80 -8.38
N HIS A 12 7.98 7.83 -7.84
CA HIS A 12 8.07 6.46 -8.33
C HIS A 12 7.49 5.46 -7.31
N ALA A 13 6.64 5.91 -6.38
CA ALA A 13 6.06 4.99 -5.41
C ALA A 13 5.28 3.91 -6.18
N PRO A 14 5.56 2.62 -5.95
CA PRO A 14 4.72 1.57 -6.51
C PRO A 14 3.28 1.81 -6.07
N GLU A 15 2.33 1.59 -6.98
CA GLU A 15 0.91 1.79 -6.72
C GLU A 15 0.52 1.12 -5.40
N LEU A 16 0.15 1.93 -4.41
CA LEU A 16 -0.37 1.45 -3.14
C LEU A 16 -1.76 0.88 -3.38
N ARG A 17 -2.00 -0.31 -2.83
CA ARG A 17 -3.23 -1.07 -3.02
C ARG A 17 -3.79 -1.48 -1.67
N GLU A 18 -5.10 -1.66 -1.62
CA GLU A 18 -5.80 -2.17 -0.45
C GLU A 18 -6.19 -3.63 -0.68
N LEU A 19 -5.88 -4.47 0.31
CA LEU A 19 -6.33 -5.86 0.35
C LEU A 19 -7.41 -5.99 1.43
N VAL A 20 -8.62 -6.32 1.01
CA VAL A 20 -9.73 -6.63 1.92
C VAL A 20 -9.56 -8.05 2.45
N ILE A 21 -9.50 -8.19 3.77
CA ILE A 21 -9.32 -9.47 4.46
C ILE A 21 -10.60 -9.78 5.26
N PRO A 22 -11.45 -10.70 4.79
CA PRO A 22 -12.66 -11.09 5.50
C PRO A 22 -12.29 -12.03 6.66
N PHE A 23 -12.00 -11.46 7.82
CA PHE A 23 -11.63 -12.19 9.03
C PHE A 23 -12.29 -11.60 10.28
N GLY A 24 -12.74 -12.46 11.19
CA GLY A 24 -13.44 -12.08 12.42
C GLY A 24 -14.79 -11.39 12.16
N ASP A 25 -15.25 -10.62 13.14
CA ASP A 25 -16.58 -9.96 13.12
C ASP A 25 -16.60 -8.65 12.33
N ALA A 26 -15.45 -8.01 12.12
CA ALA A 26 -15.36 -6.67 11.53
C ALA A 26 -14.60 -6.60 10.21
N GLY A 27 -13.83 -7.64 9.84
CA GLY A 27 -12.95 -7.58 8.67
C GLY A 27 -11.79 -6.58 8.83
N TYR A 28 -10.77 -6.74 7.99
CA TYR A 28 -9.59 -5.88 7.96
C TYR A 28 -9.29 -5.39 6.55
N VAL A 29 -8.53 -4.30 6.46
CA VAL A 29 -7.93 -3.80 5.23
C VAL A 29 -6.44 -3.65 5.47
N ALA A 30 -5.64 -4.24 4.59
CA ALA A 30 -4.19 -4.07 4.57
C ALA A 30 -3.79 -3.12 3.44
N LEU A 31 -3.06 -2.06 3.76
CA LEU A 31 -2.40 -1.23 2.76
C LEU A 31 -1.09 -1.93 2.38
N TYR A 32 -0.90 -2.19 1.10
CA TYR A 32 0.26 -2.94 0.63
C TYR A 32 0.85 -2.35 -0.65
N ARG A 33 2.10 -2.72 -0.92
CA ARG A 33 2.75 -2.57 -2.23
C ARG A 33 3.23 -3.93 -2.72
N HIS A 34 3.05 -4.21 -4.00
CA HIS A 34 3.65 -5.36 -4.67
C HIS A 34 5.00 -4.94 -5.26
N ALA A 35 6.06 -5.71 -4.99
CA ALA A 35 7.41 -5.48 -5.49
C ALA A 35 7.86 -6.71 -6.31
N PRO A 36 7.54 -6.77 -7.61
CA PRO A 36 7.84 -7.93 -8.46
C PRO A 36 9.33 -8.26 -8.55
N GLY A 37 10.20 -7.24 -8.47
CA GLY A 37 11.65 -7.43 -8.50
C GLY A 37 12.21 -8.17 -7.29
N ASP A 38 11.47 -8.16 -6.18
CA ASP A 38 11.82 -8.85 -4.93
C ASP A 38 11.00 -10.12 -4.72
N ASP A 39 10.08 -10.46 -5.65
CA ASP A 39 9.03 -11.48 -5.48
C ASP A 39 8.30 -11.34 -4.13
N ALA A 40 7.98 -10.10 -3.76
CA ALA A 40 7.50 -9.78 -2.42
C ALA A 40 6.28 -8.85 -2.42
N VAL A 41 5.46 -9.02 -1.38
CA VAL A 41 4.39 -8.09 -1.01
C VAL A 41 4.72 -7.49 0.35
N TYR A 42 4.87 -6.17 0.40
CA TYR A 42 5.11 -5.46 1.66
C TYR A 42 3.78 -4.94 2.21
N ILE A 43 3.40 -5.42 3.38
CA ILE A 43 2.27 -4.87 4.13
C ILE A 43 2.77 -3.68 4.93
N LEU A 44 2.17 -2.50 4.71
CA LEU A 44 2.61 -1.25 5.30
C LEU A 44 1.77 -0.89 6.53
N ALA A 45 0.49 -1.23 6.53
CA ALA A 45 -0.41 -1.00 7.63
C ALA A 45 -1.61 -1.97 7.59
N PHE A 46 -2.19 -2.22 8.77
CA PHE A 46 -3.48 -2.88 8.94
C PHE A 46 -4.47 -1.93 9.60
N ARG A 47 -5.74 -1.99 9.19
CA ARG A 47 -6.87 -1.26 9.78
C ARG A 47 -8.09 -2.16 9.85
N HIS A 48 -8.98 -1.95 10.82
CA HIS A 48 -10.32 -2.57 10.75
C HIS A 48 -11.12 -1.95 9.60
N GLN A 49 -11.98 -2.72 8.93
CA GLN A 49 -12.84 -2.16 7.86
C GLN A 49 -13.71 -0.99 8.37
N LYS A 50 -14.21 -1.12 9.61
CA LYS A 50 -14.96 -0.06 10.32
C LYS A 50 -14.16 1.26 10.46
N GLU A 51 -12.84 1.18 10.59
CA GLU A 51 -11.95 2.35 10.67
C GLU A 51 -11.53 2.87 9.29
N ALA A 52 -11.52 1.99 8.29
CA ALA A 52 -11.20 2.31 6.91
C ALA A 52 -12.40 2.91 6.13
N GLY A 53 -13.58 3.00 6.75
CA GLY A 53 -14.77 3.63 6.17
C GLY A 53 -15.60 2.71 5.29
N PHE A 54 -15.50 1.39 5.49
CA PHE A 54 -16.30 0.36 4.84
C PHE A 54 -17.49 -0.07 5.71
#